data_AF-A0AAW2JAF2-F1
#
_entry.id   AF-A0AAW2JAF2-F1
#
_cell.length_a   1.000
_cell.length_b   1.000
_cell.length_c   1.000
_cell.angle_alpha   90.00
_cell.angle_beta   90.00
_cell.angle_gamma   90.00
#
_symmetry.space_group_name_H-M   'P 1'
#
loop_
_entity.id
_entity.type
_entity.pdbx_description
1 polymer ?
#
loop_
_entity_poly.entity_id
_entity_poly.type
_entity_poly.pdbx_seq_one_letter_code
_entity_poly.pdbx_strand_id
1 'polypeptide(L)'
;MQVGNAVTDRYHDRIGTVTYWWSHSIISDQTYKSIMKNCNFNSDEYSEKCEDALYYAQDHEFGNIDPYSIYTPSCNASTGKPLLSPTLKNTLISPRFLDTTLPENYAEYLDTKILPGFHINDGLQDSEASMLPTYKKLIAAGLRIWVFSGDTDAVVPVTATRLSLSHLNLKIKVPWYPWYSGAGQVGGWTEVYDGLTFATVRGAGHEVPLIQPRRGFILFRTFLSGNDLPKS
;
A
#
# COMPACT_ATOMS: atom_id res chain seq x y z
N MET A 1 16.24 5.02 1.22
CA MET A 1 15.18 4.39 0.42
C MET A 1 13.84 4.67 1.07
N GLN A 2 12.83 5.06 0.30
CA GLN A 2 11.44 5.19 0.75
C GLN A 2 10.56 4.30 -0.12
N VAL A 3 9.69 3.52 0.50
CA VAL A 3 8.80 2.57 -0.18
C VAL A 3 7.39 2.74 0.39
N GLY A 4 6.40 2.92 -0.48
CA GLY A 4 5.00 3.15 -0.12
C GLY A 4 4.09 2.04 -0.63
N ASN A 5 3.21 1.52 0.22
CA ASN A 5 2.17 0.56 -0.14
C ASN A 5 2.70 -0.59 -1.03
N ALA A 6 3.90 -1.09 -0.73
CA ALA A 6 4.58 -2.05 -1.58
C ALA A 6 4.39 -3.47 -1.09
N VAL A 7 4.16 -4.36 -2.05
CA VAL A 7 4.24 -5.81 -1.84
C VAL A 7 5.65 -6.14 -1.36
N THR A 8 5.71 -6.79 -0.21
CA THR A 8 6.93 -7.00 0.57
C THR A 8 7.18 -8.48 0.81
N ASP A 9 6.15 -9.27 1.04
CA ASP A 9 6.24 -10.70 1.31
C ASP A 9 4.92 -11.37 0.97
N ARG A 10 4.92 -12.26 -0.02
CA ARG A 10 3.72 -12.86 -0.62
C ARG A 10 2.76 -13.45 0.41
N TYR A 11 3.29 -14.20 1.39
CA TYR A 11 2.46 -14.85 2.40
C TYR A 11 1.78 -13.82 3.32
N HIS A 12 2.56 -12.87 3.83
CA HIS A 12 2.06 -11.85 4.76
C HIS A 12 1.17 -10.82 4.06
N ASP A 13 1.47 -10.51 2.80
CA ASP A 13 0.68 -9.59 2.00
C ASP A 13 -0.71 -10.18 1.74
N ARG A 14 -0.78 -11.47 1.39
CA ARG A 14 -2.05 -12.18 1.19
C ARG A 14 -2.91 -12.24 2.45
N ILE A 15 -2.35 -12.70 3.57
CA ILE A 15 -3.09 -12.80 4.83
C ILE A 15 -3.48 -11.42 5.34
N GLY A 16 -2.56 -10.45 5.26
CA GLY A 16 -2.80 -9.07 5.65
C GLY A 16 -3.95 -8.45 4.86
N THR A 17 -4.00 -8.73 3.56
CA THR A 17 -5.06 -8.27 2.65
C THR A 17 -6.43 -8.79 3.05
N VAL A 18 -6.58 -10.10 3.20
CA VAL A 18 -7.85 -10.73 3.62
C VAL A 18 -8.27 -10.27 5.03
N THR A 19 -7.30 -10.11 5.94
CA THR A 19 -7.54 -9.58 7.29
C THR A 19 -8.05 -8.15 7.25
N TYR A 20 -7.48 -7.31 6.37
CA TYR A 20 -7.90 -5.93 6.20
C TYR A 20 -9.33 -5.83 5.68
N TRP A 21 -9.67 -6.62 4.67
CA TRP A 21 -11.02 -6.65 4.10
C TRP A 21 -12.05 -6.98 5.19
N TRP A 22 -11.76 -7.98 6.02
CA TRP A 22 -12.63 -8.36 7.13
C TRP A 22 -12.72 -7.26 8.20
N SER A 23 -11.58 -6.71 8.64
CA SER A 23 -11.58 -5.70 9.70
C SER A 23 -12.20 -4.36 9.29
N HIS A 24 -12.32 -4.09 7.99
CA HIS A 24 -12.93 -2.87 7.44
C HIS A 24 -14.35 -3.11 6.90
N SER A 25 -14.98 -4.24 7.28
CA SER A 25 -16.36 -4.59 6.93
C SER A 25 -16.62 -4.70 5.43
N ILE A 26 -15.60 -5.00 4.63
CA ILE A 26 -15.72 -5.23 3.18
C ILE A 26 -16.24 -6.64 2.93
N ILE A 27 -15.77 -7.62 3.71
CA ILE A 27 -16.19 -9.03 3.59
C ILE A 27 -16.82 -9.54 4.89
N SER A 28 -17.72 -10.51 4.76
CA SER A 28 -18.40 -11.12 5.90
C SER A 28 -17.51 -12.09 6.69
N ASP A 29 -17.90 -12.38 7.93
CA ASP A 29 -17.27 -13.43 8.75
C ASP A 29 -17.24 -14.80 8.05
N GLN A 30 -18.28 -15.11 7.26
CA GLN A 30 -18.40 -16.37 6.54
C GLN A 30 -17.37 -16.43 5.40
N THR A 31 -17.27 -15.36 4.62
CA THR A 31 -16.30 -15.24 3.53
C THR A 31 -14.87 -15.25 4.07
N TYR A 32 -14.58 -14.47 5.11
CA TYR A 32 -13.28 -14.48 5.79
C TYR A 32 -12.88 -15.88 6.25
N LYS A 33 -13.77 -16.59 6.97
CA LYS A 33 -13.52 -17.97 7.42
C LYS A 33 -13.33 -18.93 6.25
N SER A 34 -14.07 -18.76 5.16
CA SER A 34 -13.94 -19.58 3.95
C SER A 34 -12.56 -19.40 3.31
N ILE A 35 -12.14 -18.15 3.10
CA ILE A 35 -10.82 -17.83 2.53
C ILE A 35 -9.71 -18.38 3.43
N MET A 36 -9.73 -18.08 4.73
CA MET A 36 -8.71 -18.54 5.68
C MET A 36 -8.62 -20.07 5.80
N LYS A 37 -9.71 -20.78 5.49
CA LYS A 37 -9.75 -22.25 5.51
C LYS A 37 -9.26 -22.89 4.21
N ASN A 38 -9.62 -22.31 3.07
CA ASN A 38 -9.41 -22.93 1.76
C ASN A 38 -8.14 -22.46 1.04
N CYS A 39 -7.59 -21.30 1.43
CA CYS A 39 -6.43 -20.71 0.76
C CYS A 39 -5.10 -21.09 1.43
N ASN A 40 -4.16 -21.56 0.60
CA ASN A 40 -2.76 -21.71 1.01
C ASN A 40 -1.96 -20.47 0.59
N PHE A 41 -1.74 -19.55 1.52
CA PHE A 41 -1.09 -18.28 1.23
C PHE A 41 0.39 -18.38 0.85
N ASN A 42 1.03 -19.54 1.05
CA ASN A 42 2.41 -19.79 0.65
C ASN A 42 2.57 -20.28 -0.79
N SER A 43 1.49 -20.76 -1.43
CA SER A 43 1.56 -21.37 -2.77
C SER A 43 1.32 -20.33 -3.86
N ASP A 44 2.00 -20.45 -4.99
CA ASP A 44 1.78 -19.55 -6.13
C ASP A 44 0.49 -19.85 -6.89
N GLU A 45 -0.09 -21.02 -6.65
CA GLU A 45 -1.34 -21.47 -7.24
C GLU A 45 -2.45 -21.48 -6.19
N TYR A 46 -3.63 -21.02 -6.59
CA TYR A 46 -4.82 -21.09 -5.77
C TYR A 46 -5.58 -22.38 -6.07
N SER A 47 -6.13 -23.02 -5.03
CA SER A 47 -7.06 -24.13 -5.25
C SER A 47 -8.41 -23.58 -5.74
N GLU A 48 -9.17 -24.36 -6.50
CA GLU A 48 -10.53 -24.01 -6.95
C GLU A 48 -11.40 -23.45 -5.81
N LYS A 49 -11.38 -24.11 -4.64
CA LYS A 49 -12.14 -23.65 -3.46
C LYS A 49 -11.67 -22.31 -2.90
N CYS A 50 -10.38 -22.01 -3.03
CA CYS A 50 -9.82 -20.72 -2.63
C CYS A 50 -10.21 -19.64 -3.63
N GLU A 51 -10.08 -19.92 -4.92
CA GLU A 51 -10.52 -19.03 -6.00
C GLU A 51 -12.00 -18.70 -5.86
N ASP A 52 -12.87 -19.70 -5.68
CA ASP A 52 -14.30 -19.49 -5.43
C ASP A 52 -14.57 -18.57 -4.25
N ALA A 53 -13.84 -18.74 -3.14
CA ALA A 53 -14.02 -17.91 -1.95
C ALA A 53 -13.55 -16.46 -2.17
N LEU A 54 -12.49 -16.27 -2.96
CA LEU A 54 -11.94 -14.95 -3.30
C LEU A 54 -12.82 -14.24 -4.33
N TYR A 55 -13.29 -14.94 -5.36
CA TYR A 55 -14.24 -14.40 -6.33
C TYR A 55 -15.58 -14.08 -5.70
N TYR A 56 -16.08 -14.91 -4.78
CA TYR A 56 -17.30 -14.58 -4.04
C TYR A 56 -17.17 -13.25 -3.29
N ALA A 57 -16.03 -13.01 -2.63
CA ALA A 57 -15.76 -11.74 -1.97
C ALA A 57 -15.82 -10.57 -2.98
N GLN A 58 -15.06 -10.68 -4.08
CA GLN A 58 -14.93 -9.63 -5.09
C GLN A 58 -16.26 -9.33 -5.80
N ASP A 59 -16.99 -10.36 -6.22
CA ASP A 59 -18.16 -10.22 -7.08
C ASP A 59 -19.45 -9.91 -6.30
N HIS A 60 -19.51 -10.27 -5.01
CA HIS A 60 -20.74 -10.14 -4.21
C HIS A 60 -20.63 -9.24 -2.98
N GLU A 61 -19.45 -9.08 -2.38
CA GLU A 61 -19.32 -8.33 -1.11
C GLU A 61 -18.64 -6.96 -1.28
N PHE A 62 -17.67 -6.82 -2.19
CA PHE A 62 -16.95 -5.56 -2.39
C PHE A 62 -17.85 -4.41 -2.88
N GLY A 63 -18.80 -4.72 -3.77
CA GLY A 63 -19.63 -3.71 -4.42
C GLY A 63 -18.82 -2.76 -5.31
N ASN A 64 -19.36 -1.58 -5.58
CA ASN A 64 -18.71 -0.57 -6.41
C ASN A 64 -17.87 0.40 -5.57
N ILE A 65 -16.71 -0.05 -5.10
CA ILE A 65 -15.72 0.76 -4.36
C ILE A 65 -14.39 0.82 -5.11
N ASP A 66 -13.57 1.84 -4.82
CA ASP A 66 -12.17 1.86 -5.22
C ASP A 66 -11.33 1.11 -4.19
N PRO A 67 -10.76 -0.08 -4.50
CA PRO A 67 -9.95 -0.83 -3.56
C PRO A 67 -8.60 -0.16 -3.25
N TYR A 68 -8.14 0.76 -4.10
CA TYR A 68 -6.92 1.53 -3.82
C TYR A 68 -7.16 2.62 -2.78
N SER A 69 -8.41 3.03 -2.53
CA SER A 69 -8.77 3.90 -1.41
C SER A 69 -10.25 3.77 -1.05
N ILE A 70 -10.55 2.88 -0.09
CA ILE A 70 -11.90 2.37 0.21
C ILE A 70 -12.94 3.42 0.66
N TYR A 71 -12.50 4.63 1.02
CA TYR A 71 -13.37 5.73 1.43
C TYR A 71 -13.45 6.86 0.39
N THR A 72 -12.77 6.72 -0.73
CA THR A 72 -12.90 7.66 -1.86
C THR A 72 -13.97 7.18 -2.83
N PRO A 73 -14.62 8.11 -3.57
CA PRO A 73 -15.58 7.72 -4.59
C PRO A 73 -14.91 6.92 -5.71
N SER A 74 -15.57 5.86 -6.17
CA SER A 74 -15.11 5.08 -7.33
C SER A 74 -15.02 5.95 -8.58
N CYS A 75 -13.90 5.84 -9.30
CA CYS A 75 -13.68 6.60 -10.52
C CYS A 75 -14.50 6.00 -11.67
N ASN A 76 -15.71 6.51 -11.90
CA ASN A 76 -16.49 6.13 -13.07
C ASN A 76 -15.91 6.83 -14.31
N ALA A 77 -15.20 6.07 -15.16
CA ALA A 77 -14.69 6.54 -16.45
C ALA A 77 -15.78 7.15 -17.38
N SER A 78 -17.06 6.89 -17.08
CA SER A 78 -18.23 7.36 -17.81
C SER A 78 -18.71 8.76 -17.44
N THR A 79 -18.19 9.41 -16.40
CA THR A 79 -18.43 10.85 -16.16
C THR A 79 -17.23 11.66 -16.63
N GLY A 80 -17.11 11.82 -17.95
CA GLY A 80 -16.17 12.73 -18.60
C GLY A 80 -16.47 14.21 -18.28
N LYS A 81 -16.27 14.61 -17.03
CA LYS A 81 -15.95 16.01 -16.72
C LYS A 81 -14.43 16.10 -16.75
N PRO A 82 -13.84 16.98 -17.59
CA PRO A 82 -12.40 17.18 -17.54
C PRO A 82 -12.03 17.51 -16.10
N LEU A 83 -11.02 16.83 -15.56
CA LEU A 83 -10.41 17.19 -14.30
C LEU A 83 -10.20 18.70 -14.32
N LEU A 84 -10.81 19.42 -13.39
CA LEU A 84 -10.45 20.82 -13.14
C LEU A 84 -8.97 20.80 -12.82
N SER A 85 -8.16 21.20 -13.80
CA SER A 85 -6.72 21.30 -13.67
C SER A 85 -6.41 22.10 -12.42
N PRO A 86 -5.75 21.52 -11.39
CA PRO A 86 -5.14 22.36 -10.39
C PRO A 86 -4.02 23.09 -11.12
N THR A 87 -4.26 24.34 -11.53
CA THR A 87 -3.20 25.21 -12.01
C THR A 87 -2.18 25.33 -10.88
N LEU A 88 -1.11 24.53 -10.97
CA LEU A 88 0.10 24.65 -10.16
C LEU A 88 0.77 25.96 -10.56
N LYS A 89 0.23 27.08 -10.06
CA LYS A 89 0.90 28.38 -10.17
C LYS A 89 2.20 28.28 -9.37
N ASN A 90 3.33 28.51 -10.06
CA ASN A 90 4.71 28.55 -9.55
C ASN A 90 5.45 27.20 -9.44
N THR A 91 5.35 26.33 -10.43
CA THR A 91 6.42 25.34 -10.68
C THR A 91 7.20 25.74 -11.94
N LEU A 92 8.54 25.62 -11.89
CA LEU A 92 9.44 25.77 -13.06
C LEU A 92 9.28 24.62 -14.07
N ILE A 93 8.32 23.73 -13.83
CA ILE A 93 7.95 22.66 -14.71
C ILE A 93 6.90 23.25 -15.65
N SER A 94 7.34 23.58 -16.88
CA SER A 94 6.40 23.79 -17.98
C SER A 94 5.39 22.64 -17.96
N PRO A 95 4.07 22.88 -18.02
CA PRO A 95 3.08 21.83 -18.12
C PRO A 95 3.19 21.24 -19.53
N ARG A 96 4.27 20.51 -19.79
CA ARG A 96 4.18 19.34 -20.63
C ARG A 96 3.27 18.43 -19.83
N PHE A 97 2.00 18.51 -20.20
CA PHE A 97 1.07 17.41 -20.03
C PHE A 97 1.86 16.12 -20.13
N LEU A 98 1.64 15.23 -19.17
CA LEU A 98 1.91 13.82 -19.36
C LEU A 98 1.19 13.47 -20.66
N ASP A 99 1.95 13.46 -21.75
CA ASP A 99 1.47 13.01 -23.04
C ASP A 99 1.02 11.58 -22.77
N THR A 100 -0.29 11.33 -22.88
CA THR A 100 -0.92 10.04 -22.65
C THR A 100 -0.49 8.99 -23.69
N THR A 101 0.54 9.29 -24.48
CA THR A 101 1.25 8.36 -25.35
C THR A 101 2.66 8.07 -24.85
N LEU A 102 2.83 7.85 -23.55
CA LEU A 102 3.75 6.76 -23.20
C LEU A 102 3.17 5.51 -23.87
N PRO A 103 3.92 4.77 -24.70
CA PRO A 103 3.45 3.49 -25.19
C PRO A 103 2.93 2.72 -23.98
N GLU A 104 1.71 2.19 -24.05
CA GLU A 104 1.05 1.43 -22.97
C GLU A 104 1.99 0.41 -22.29
N ASN A 105 3.04 0.01 -22.99
CA ASN A 105 4.13 -0.87 -22.56
C ASN A 105 5.05 -0.35 -21.43
N TYR A 106 4.97 0.90 -20.98
CA TYR A 106 5.86 1.41 -19.91
C TYR A 106 5.22 1.54 -18.52
N ALA A 107 3.89 1.46 -18.42
CA ALA A 107 3.17 1.67 -17.16
C ALA A 107 2.99 0.40 -16.31
N GLU A 108 3.37 -0.77 -16.79
CA GLU A 108 2.80 -2.00 -16.23
C GLU A 108 3.78 -3.18 -16.28
N TYR A 109 4.75 -3.17 -15.37
CA TYR A 109 5.70 -4.26 -15.17
C TYR A 109 5.96 -4.46 -13.66
N LEU A 110 4.89 -4.64 -12.90
CA LEU A 110 4.97 -5.08 -11.50
C LEU A 110 4.05 -6.29 -11.34
N ASP A 111 4.63 -7.49 -11.43
CA ASP A 111 3.95 -8.72 -11.01
C ASP A 111 3.80 -8.70 -9.49
N THR A 112 2.59 -8.38 -9.05
CA THR A 112 2.17 -8.65 -7.68
C THR A 112 0.84 -9.36 -7.68
N LYS A 113 0.85 -10.69 -7.88
CA LYS A 113 -0.30 -11.55 -7.56
C LYS A 113 -0.56 -11.55 -6.04
N ILE A 114 -1.20 -10.48 -5.56
CA ILE A 114 -1.63 -10.37 -4.18
C ILE A 114 -2.78 -11.36 -3.99
N LEU A 115 -3.87 -11.21 -4.73
CA LEU A 115 -5.01 -12.13 -4.77
C LEU A 115 -5.55 -12.21 -6.22
N PRO A 116 -6.31 -13.26 -6.59
CA PRO A 116 -7.00 -13.33 -7.87
C PRO A 116 -7.82 -12.05 -8.10
N GLY A 117 -7.69 -11.45 -9.28
CA GLY A 117 -8.41 -10.22 -9.64
C GLY A 117 -7.70 -8.91 -9.30
N PHE A 118 -6.59 -8.93 -8.57
CA PHE A 118 -5.68 -7.78 -8.36
C PHE A 118 -4.41 -7.96 -9.19
N HIS A 119 -4.57 -8.03 -10.52
CA HIS A 119 -3.47 -8.25 -11.46
C HIS A 119 -3.03 -6.95 -12.14
N ILE A 120 -1.71 -6.85 -12.31
CA ILE A 120 -1.03 -5.83 -13.10
C ILE A 120 -0.12 -6.65 -14.05
N ASN A 121 -0.51 -6.79 -15.32
CA ASN A 121 0.06 -7.61 -16.43
C ASN A 121 1.06 -8.77 -16.14
N ASP A 122 0.73 -9.99 -16.61
CA ASP A 122 1.45 -11.27 -16.42
C ASP A 122 2.73 -11.48 -17.28
N GLY A 123 3.48 -10.43 -17.60
CA GLY A 123 4.63 -10.51 -18.52
C GLY A 123 6.01 -10.75 -17.87
N LEU A 124 6.12 -10.55 -16.55
CA LEU A 124 7.41 -10.56 -15.85
C LEU A 124 7.60 -11.87 -15.07
N GLN A 125 8.72 -12.57 -15.29
CA GLN A 125 8.98 -13.90 -14.72
C GLN A 125 9.92 -13.87 -13.50
N ASP A 126 10.44 -12.69 -13.14
CA ASP A 126 11.36 -12.43 -12.03
C ASP A 126 10.68 -11.69 -10.87
N SER A 127 9.82 -12.38 -10.11
CA SER A 127 9.24 -11.89 -8.85
C SER A 127 9.63 -12.79 -7.68
N GLU A 128 10.51 -12.28 -6.81
CA GLU A 128 10.87 -12.95 -5.56
C GLU A 128 9.69 -12.99 -4.59
N ALA A 129 9.53 -14.09 -3.86
CA ALA A 129 8.41 -14.24 -2.92
C ALA A 129 8.49 -13.27 -1.73
N SER A 130 9.69 -12.76 -1.42
CA SER A 130 9.92 -11.92 -0.24
C SER A 130 11.10 -10.97 -0.42
N MET A 131 10.88 -9.70 -0.08
CA MET A 131 11.91 -8.67 0.02
C MET A 131 12.55 -8.58 1.40
N LEU A 132 12.09 -9.35 2.39
CA LEU A 132 12.63 -9.33 3.75
C LEU A 132 14.15 -9.61 3.82
N PRO A 133 14.72 -10.57 3.05
CA PRO A 133 16.18 -10.76 3.00
C PRO A 133 16.92 -9.53 2.47
N THR A 134 16.34 -8.85 1.47
CA THR A 134 16.89 -7.62 0.89
C THR A 134 16.84 -6.48 1.91
N TYR A 135 15.73 -6.29 2.63
CA TYR A 135 15.65 -5.33 3.73
C TYR A 135 16.75 -5.57 4.77
N LYS A 136 17.00 -6.82 5.19
CA LYS A 136 18.09 -7.14 6.14
C LYS A 136 19.46 -6.74 5.61
N LYS A 137 19.76 -7.02 4.33
CA LYS A 137 21.04 -6.62 3.69
C LYS A 137 21.21 -5.11 3.66
N LEU A 138 20.17 -4.37 3.27
CA LEU A 138 20.19 -2.91 3.18
C LEU A 138 20.31 -2.25 4.56
N ILE A 139 19.64 -2.79 5.58
CA ILE A 139 19.77 -2.36 6.98
C ILE A 139 21.20 -2.59 7.49
N ALA A 140 21.77 -3.78 7.25
CA ALA A 140 23.14 -4.10 7.65
C ALA A 140 24.18 -3.21 6.95
N ALA A 141 23.89 -2.74 5.73
CA ALA A 141 24.70 -1.77 5.00
C ALA A 141 24.56 -0.32 5.52
N GLY A 142 23.73 -0.08 6.55
CA GLY A 142 23.52 1.24 7.14
C GLY A 142 22.64 2.18 6.31
N LEU A 143 21.88 1.65 5.34
CA LEU A 143 20.97 2.47 4.55
C LEU A 143 19.74 2.86 5.38
N ARG A 144 19.38 4.15 5.32
CA ARG A 144 18.12 4.63 5.93
C ARG A 144 16.93 4.17 5.09
N ILE A 145 16.07 3.36 5.68
CA ILE A 145 14.89 2.78 5.05
C ILE A 145 13.63 3.26 5.75
N TRP A 146 12.71 3.82 4.96
CA TRP A 146 11.36 4.15 5.41
C TRP A 146 10.36 3.35 4.59
N VAL A 147 9.49 2.63 5.29
CA VAL A 147 8.32 2.00 4.69
C VAL A 147 7.11 2.79 5.15
N PHE A 148 6.21 3.13 4.23
CA PHE A 148 4.97 3.78 4.57
C PHE A 148 3.76 3.12 3.92
N SER A 149 2.59 3.27 4.53
CA SER A 149 1.35 2.68 4.03
C SER A 149 0.18 3.63 4.28
N GLY A 150 -0.58 3.94 3.23
CA GLY A 150 -1.89 4.56 3.35
C GLY A 150 -2.88 3.60 4.01
N ASP A 151 -3.56 4.06 5.07
CA ASP A 151 -4.41 3.20 5.90
C ASP A 151 -5.79 2.87 5.29
N THR A 152 -6.09 3.40 4.10
CA THR A 152 -7.32 3.12 3.33
C THR A 152 -7.09 2.29 2.07
N ASP A 153 -5.86 1.84 1.84
CA ASP A 153 -5.52 0.92 0.75
C ASP A 153 -5.96 -0.51 1.11
N ALA A 154 -6.81 -1.13 0.28
CA ALA A 154 -7.21 -2.52 0.43
C ALA A 154 -6.45 -3.48 -0.51
N VAL A 155 -5.59 -2.96 -1.40
CA VAL A 155 -4.76 -3.75 -2.32
C VAL A 155 -3.48 -4.19 -1.61
N VAL A 156 -2.72 -3.25 -1.04
CA VAL A 156 -1.53 -3.52 -0.22
C VAL A 156 -1.68 -2.87 1.16
N PRO A 157 -2.56 -3.41 2.02
CA PRO A 157 -2.96 -2.72 3.22
C PRO A 157 -1.86 -2.60 4.27
N VAL A 158 -2.11 -1.70 5.21
CA VAL A 158 -1.28 -1.49 6.40
C VAL A 158 -1.05 -2.79 7.20
N THR A 159 -2.04 -3.68 7.23
CA THR A 159 -1.96 -4.99 7.90
C THR A 159 -0.91 -5.89 7.25
N ALA A 160 -0.87 -5.97 5.91
CA ALA A 160 0.13 -6.69 5.14
C ALA A 160 1.53 -6.19 5.47
N THR A 161 1.75 -4.88 5.36
CA THR A 161 3.05 -4.26 5.68
C THR A 161 3.47 -4.57 7.13
N ARG A 162 2.57 -4.46 8.11
CA ARG A 162 2.88 -4.74 9.52
C ARG A 162 3.25 -6.20 9.77
N LEU A 163 2.53 -7.14 9.17
CA LEU A 163 2.84 -8.56 9.26
C LEU A 163 4.22 -8.84 8.66
N SER A 164 4.51 -8.32 7.47
CA SER A 164 5.80 -8.47 6.80
C SER A 164 6.96 -7.91 7.65
N LEU A 165 6.83 -6.67 8.15
CA LEU A 165 7.88 -6.03 8.94
C LEU A 165 8.13 -6.70 10.29
N SER A 166 7.09 -7.29 10.92
CA SER A 166 7.27 -8.03 12.18
C SER A 166 8.26 -9.20 12.06
N HIS A 167 8.36 -9.82 10.88
CA HIS A 167 9.25 -10.96 10.61
C HIS A 167 10.71 -10.55 10.36
N LEU A 168 11.01 -9.25 10.30
CA LEU A 168 12.39 -8.77 10.35
C LEU A 168 12.99 -8.87 11.76
N ASN A 169 12.17 -9.00 12.81
CA ASN A 169 12.60 -9.06 14.21
C ASN A 169 13.53 -7.91 14.61
N LEU A 170 13.25 -6.69 14.11
CA LEU A 170 14.05 -5.51 14.42
C LEU A 170 13.73 -5.00 15.83
N LYS A 171 14.75 -4.46 16.50
CA LYS A 171 14.56 -3.83 17.82
C LYS A 171 13.83 -2.50 17.69
N ILE A 172 12.74 -2.32 18.44
CA ILE A 172 12.04 -1.03 18.54
C ILE A 172 12.95 -0.03 19.28
N LYS A 173 13.22 1.11 18.63
CA LYS A 173 13.94 2.26 19.21
C LYS A 173 12.98 3.31 19.74
N VAL A 174 11.89 3.57 19.02
CA VAL A 174 10.82 4.48 19.45
C VAL A 174 9.49 3.75 19.28
N PRO A 175 8.75 3.50 20.38
CA PRO A 175 7.45 2.83 20.32
C PRO A 175 6.44 3.58 19.47
N TRP A 176 5.47 2.85 18.92
CA TRP A 176 4.34 3.38 18.16
C TRP A 176 3.77 4.70 18.71
N TYR A 177 3.79 5.77 17.91
CA TYR A 177 3.28 7.09 18.30
C TYR A 177 2.56 7.81 17.14
N PRO A 178 1.58 8.68 17.42
CA PRO A 178 0.95 9.49 16.39
C PRO A 178 1.90 10.59 15.91
N TRP A 179 1.98 10.79 14.60
CA TRP A 179 2.68 11.93 14.03
C TRP A 179 1.70 12.96 13.47
N TYR A 180 2.14 14.21 13.37
CA TYR A 180 1.24 15.35 13.08
C TYR A 180 1.60 16.06 11.78
N SER A 181 0.56 16.45 11.04
CA SER A 181 0.67 17.14 9.74
C SER A 181 0.58 18.67 9.83
N GLY A 182 0.71 19.21 11.06
CA GLY A 182 0.53 20.60 11.43
C GLY A 182 -0.89 20.93 11.90
N ALA A 183 -1.03 22.04 12.65
CA ALA A 183 -2.29 22.48 13.27
C ALA A 183 -2.96 21.41 14.17
N GLY A 184 -2.15 20.57 14.83
CA GLY A 184 -2.62 19.53 15.75
C GLY A 184 -3.35 18.36 15.07
N GLN A 185 -3.36 18.26 13.74
CA GLN A 185 -4.02 17.16 13.03
C GLN A 185 -3.09 15.95 12.88
N VAL A 186 -3.53 14.80 13.38
CA VAL A 186 -2.84 13.51 13.20
C VAL A 186 -2.67 13.22 11.71
N GLY A 187 -1.41 13.11 11.29
CA GLY A 187 -0.98 12.69 9.96
C GLY A 187 -1.01 11.18 9.78
N GLY A 188 -0.83 10.44 10.87
CA GLY A 188 -0.86 8.98 10.92
C GLY A 188 -0.11 8.53 12.18
N TRP A 189 0.45 7.32 12.13
CA TRP A 189 1.26 6.77 13.22
C TRP A 189 2.58 6.24 12.70
N THR A 190 3.56 6.11 13.57
CA THR A 190 4.88 5.61 13.19
C THR A 190 5.54 4.85 14.33
N GLU A 191 6.41 3.91 13.97
CA GLU A 191 7.31 3.21 14.88
C GLU A 191 8.70 3.16 14.26
N VAL A 192 9.70 3.43 15.09
CA VAL A 192 11.10 3.49 14.67
C VAL A 192 11.80 2.27 15.21
N TYR A 193 12.31 1.44 14.30
CA TYR A 193 13.16 0.30 14.61
C TYR A 193 14.64 0.67 14.39
N ASP A 194 15.52 -0.21 14.83
CA ASP A 194 16.93 -0.12 14.47
C ASP A 194 17.11 -0.44 12.97
N GLY A 195 17.42 0.60 12.18
CA GLY A 195 17.64 0.51 10.73
C GLY A 195 16.41 0.76 9.83
N LEU A 196 15.19 0.82 10.38
CA LEU A 196 13.97 1.00 9.60
C LEU A 196 12.93 1.86 10.35
N THR A 197 12.25 2.74 9.64
CA THR A 197 11.06 3.46 10.14
C THR A 197 9.83 3.00 9.39
N PHE A 198 8.76 2.66 10.11
CA PHE A 198 7.46 2.40 9.51
C PHE A 198 6.50 3.54 9.85
N ALA A 199 5.74 4.02 8.87
CA ALA A 199 4.75 5.09 9.06
C ALA A 199 3.44 4.80 8.31
N THR A 200 2.31 4.95 9.00
CA THR A 200 1.01 5.02 8.34
C THR A 200 0.70 6.45 7.93
N VAL A 201 -0.08 6.61 6.86
CA VAL A 201 -0.63 7.90 6.46
C VAL A 201 -2.14 7.84 6.54
N ARG A 202 -2.70 8.58 7.50
CA ARG A 202 -4.13 8.58 7.79
C ARG A 202 -4.92 9.04 6.57
N GLY A 203 -6.01 8.35 6.25
CA GLY A 203 -6.90 8.68 5.13
C GLY A 203 -6.24 8.66 3.76
N ALA A 204 -5.11 7.98 3.60
CA ALA A 204 -4.43 7.83 2.31
C ALA A 204 -4.70 6.43 1.74
N GLY A 205 -4.89 6.36 0.43
CA GLY A 205 -4.96 5.11 -0.31
C GLY A 205 -3.58 4.58 -0.71
N HIS A 206 -3.55 3.76 -1.75
CA HIS A 206 -2.36 3.17 -2.35
C HIS A 206 -1.39 4.25 -2.83
N GLU A 207 -1.90 5.23 -3.59
CA GLU A 207 -1.15 6.40 -4.02
C GLU A 207 -1.15 7.51 -2.96
N VAL A 208 -0.40 7.30 -1.87
CA VAL A 208 -0.35 8.25 -0.74
C VAL A 208 -0.13 9.72 -1.16
N PRO A 209 0.80 10.06 -2.09
CA PRO A 209 1.01 11.44 -2.50
C PRO A 209 -0.17 12.04 -3.29
N LEU A 210 -0.97 11.21 -3.97
CA LEU A 210 -2.18 11.65 -4.68
C LEU A 210 -3.31 11.96 -3.70
N ILE A 211 -3.59 11.03 -2.76
CA ILE A 211 -4.76 11.11 -1.88
C ILE A 211 -4.53 12.07 -0.70
N GLN A 212 -3.31 12.11 -0.15
CA GLN A 212 -2.96 12.94 1.00
C GLN A 212 -1.69 13.77 0.73
N PRO A 213 -1.70 14.71 -0.22
CA PRO A 213 -0.49 15.40 -0.72
C PRO A 213 0.28 16.14 0.38
N ARG A 214 -0.43 16.81 1.30
CA ARG A 214 0.21 17.50 2.43
C ARG A 214 0.93 16.53 3.37
N ARG A 215 0.30 15.39 3.69
CA ARG A 215 0.87 14.36 4.57
C ARG A 215 2.03 13.65 3.88
N GLY A 216 1.88 13.29 2.60
CA GLY A 216 2.95 12.73 1.77
C GLY A 216 4.16 13.64 1.66
N PHE A 217 3.95 14.96 1.46
CA PHE A 217 5.04 15.93 1.42
C PHE A 217 5.80 16.04 2.75
N ILE A 218 5.09 16.03 3.88
CA ILE A 218 5.73 16.03 5.22
C ILE A 218 6.56 14.76 5.41
N LEU A 219 6.02 13.60 5.04
CA LEU A 219 6.72 12.31 5.14
C LEU A 219 8.01 12.32 4.30
N PHE A 220 7.94 12.78 3.05
CA PHE A 220 9.09 12.90 2.15
C PHE A 220 10.15 13.88 2.68
N ARG A 221 9.73 15.11 3.05
CA ARG A 221 10.64 16.14 3.56
C ARG A 221 11.35 15.69 4.84
N THR A 222 10.62 15.04 5.74
CA THR A 222 11.17 14.60 7.03
C THR A 222 12.23 13.52 6.82
N PHE A 223 11.97 12.55 5.94
CA PHE A 223 12.95 11.53 5.56
C PHE A 223 14.23 12.10 4.94
N LEU A 224 14.09 13.09 4.04
CA LEU A 224 15.25 13.76 3.45
C LEU A 224 16.10 14.47 4.50
N SER A 225 15.45 15.13 5.48
CA SER A 225 16.16 15.76 6.61
C SER A 225 16.79 14.78 7.60
N GLY A 226 16.46 13.49 7.53
CA GLY A 226 16.97 12.48 8.46
C GLY A 226 16.41 12.62 9.89
N ASN A 227 15.25 13.25 10.04
CA ASN A 227 14.58 13.44 11.32
C ASN A 227 13.48 12.39 11.52
N ASP A 228 13.05 12.21 12.77
CA ASP A 228 11.84 11.45 13.08
C ASP A 228 10.57 12.26 12.74
N LEU A 229 9.44 11.57 12.51
CA LEU A 229 8.17 12.23 12.21
C LEU A 229 7.68 13.09 13.40
N PRO A 230 7.08 14.28 13.14
CA PRO A 230 6.73 15.25 14.18
C PRO A 230 5.73 14.73 15.21
N LYS A 231 5.99 14.96 16.50
CA LYS A 231 5.11 14.55 17.61
C LYS A 231 4.02 15.57 18.00
N SER A 232 4.03 16.76 17.38
CA SER A 232 3.08 17.86 17.62
C SER A 232 2.99 18.80 16.42
#